data_AF-B3PRQ8-F1
#
_entry.id   AF-B3PRQ8-F1
#
_cell.length_a   1.000
_cell.length_b   1.000
_cell.length_c   1.000
_cell.angle_alpha   90.00
_cell.angle_beta   90.00
_cell.angle_gamma   90.00
#
_symmetry.space_group_name_H-M   'P 1'
#
loop_
_entity.id
_entity.type
_entity.pdbx_description
1 polymer ?
#
loop_
_entity_poly.entity_id
_entity_poly.type
_entity_poly.pdbx_seq_one_letter_code
_entity_poly.pdbx_strand_id
1 'polypeptide(L)'
;MARLHALVLMMLLVPAAAQAEKRCGWLDNPATATWSLHDASGGWIIMESGSGYKAEGVDRIPDLTTGEYVYTHAVHGYACACMDVDTDGEGGISRIRSVRQLPLSRCRSDPALGWFLDKDP
;
A
#
# COMPACT_ATOMS: atom_id res chain seq x y z
N MET A 1 26.12 22.74 55.28
CA MET A 1 24.98 22.92 54.36
C MET A 1 25.34 22.28 53.03
N ALA A 2 24.95 21.03 52.81
CA ALA A 2 25.23 20.32 51.55
C ALA A 2 24.05 20.53 50.59
N ARG A 3 24.30 21.17 49.45
CA ARG A 3 23.29 21.37 48.40
C ARG A 3 23.21 20.10 47.56
N LEU A 4 22.14 19.32 47.72
CA LEU A 4 21.82 18.23 46.80
C LEU A 4 21.35 18.83 45.47
N HIS A 5 22.17 18.69 44.44
CA HIS A 5 21.75 18.98 43.07
C HIS A 5 20.95 17.79 42.54
N ALA A 6 19.62 17.92 42.53
CA ALA A 6 18.75 16.97 41.85
C ALA A 6 18.89 17.17 40.33
N LEU A 7 19.51 16.21 39.65
CA LEU A 7 19.59 16.19 38.19
C LEU A 7 18.27 15.62 37.66
N VAL A 8 17.35 16.49 37.23
CA VAL A 8 16.09 16.08 36.59
C VAL A 8 16.39 15.72 35.13
N LEU A 9 16.34 14.43 34.79
CA LEU A 9 16.45 13.95 33.42
C LEU A 9 15.10 14.15 32.71
N MET A 10 14.95 15.23 31.95
CA MET A 10 13.80 15.41 31.06
C MET A 10 13.91 14.42 29.89
N MET A 11 13.07 13.38 29.89
CA MET A 11 12.85 12.54 28.71
C MET A 11 12.04 13.34 27.69
N LEU A 12 12.68 13.77 26.60
CA LEU A 12 12.01 14.35 25.45
C LEU A 12 11.19 13.26 24.76
N LEU A 13 9.86 13.32 24.84
CA LEU A 13 8.99 12.56 23.94
C LEU A 13 9.09 13.17 22.55
N VAL A 14 9.87 12.53 21.68
CA VAL A 14 9.88 12.87 20.25
C VAL A 14 8.61 12.27 19.64
N PRO A 15 7.73 13.07 19.01
CA PRO A 15 6.61 12.53 18.26
C PRO A 15 7.17 11.67 17.13
N ALA A 16 6.79 10.39 17.09
CA ALA A 16 7.10 9.53 15.96
C ALA A 16 6.39 10.10 14.73
N ALA A 17 7.16 10.66 13.78
CA ALA A 17 6.60 11.00 12.49
C ALA A 17 6.04 9.71 11.87
N ALA A 18 4.79 9.74 11.42
CA ALA A 18 4.22 8.64 10.64
C ALA A 18 5.07 8.49 9.37
N GLN A 19 5.96 7.51 9.37
CA GLN A 19 6.79 7.21 8.22
C GLN A 19 5.91 6.54 7.17
N ALA A 20 6.14 6.88 5.90
CA ALA A 20 5.52 6.15 4.80
C ALA A 20 5.76 4.64 4.97
N GLU A 21 4.68 3.88 4.90
CA GLU A 21 4.71 2.42 4.92
C GLU A 21 5.04 1.93 3.51
N LYS A 22 6.02 1.03 3.41
CA LYS A 22 6.33 0.36 2.15
C LYS A 22 5.52 -0.91 2.05
N ARG A 23 4.63 -0.98 1.06
CA ARG A 23 3.77 -2.14 0.80
C ARG A 23 4.03 -2.67 -0.60
N CYS A 24 4.28 -3.97 -0.71
CA CYS A 24 4.61 -4.62 -1.98
C CYS A 24 3.70 -5.82 -2.18
N GLY A 25 3.05 -5.90 -3.34
CA GLY A 25 2.10 -6.96 -3.63
C GLY A 25 1.34 -6.73 -4.93
N TRP A 26 0.18 -7.35 -5.04
CA TRP A 26 -0.69 -7.25 -6.20
C TRP A 26 -1.51 -5.97 -6.15
N LEU A 27 -1.28 -5.08 -7.11
CA LEU A 27 -2.08 -3.88 -7.31
C LEU A 27 -3.21 -4.21 -8.29
N ASP A 28 -4.42 -4.35 -7.76
CA ASP A 28 -5.60 -4.83 -8.47
C ASP A 28 -6.54 -3.67 -8.82
N ASN A 29 -7.00 -3.66 -10.07
CA ASN A 29 -8.06 -2.81 -10.58
C ASN A 29 -9.12 -3.73 -11.20
N PRO A 30 -10.06 -4.25 -10.40
CA PRO A 30 -11.06 -5.18 -10.90
C PRO A 30 -12.19 -4.48 -11.66
N ALA A 31 -12.39 -3.17 -11.45
CA ALA A 31 -13.47 -2.39 -12.04
C ALA A 31 -13.17 -0.89 -12.04
N THR A 32 -13.92 -0.14 -12.85
CA THR A 32 -13.82 1.32 -12.89
C THR A 32 -14.05 1.92 -11.50
N ALA A 33 -13.18 2.83 -11.10
CA ALA A 33 -13.18 3.46 -9.78
C ALA A 33 -13.01 2.49 -8.60
N THR A 34 -12.39 1.33 -8.81
CA THR A 34 -12.06 0.37 -7.75
C THR A 34 -10.58 -0.01 -7.83
N TRP A 35 -9.87 0.17 -6.72
CA TRP A 35 -8.46 -0.20 -6.59
C TRP A 35 -8.16 -0.76 -5.21
N SER A 36 -7.33 -1.79 -5.17
CA SER A 36 -6.80 -2.38 -3.94
C SER A 36 -5.35 -2.85 -4.10
N LEU A 37 -4.61 -2.86 -2.99
CA LEU A 37 -3.30 -3.50 -2.90
C LEU A 37 -3.41 -4.75 -2.04
N HIS A 38 -2.87 -5.87 -2.49
CA HIS A 38 -2.86 -7.13 -1.75
C HIS A 38 -1.42 -7.53 -1.46
N ASP A 39 -0.98 -7.35 -0.21
CA ASP A 39 0.38 -7.65 0.24
C ASP A 39 0.41 -8.79 1.28
N ALA A 40 1.58 -9.09 1.84
CA ALA A 40 1.74 -10.14 2.84
C ALA A 40 0.92 -9.91 4.13
N SER A 41 0.45 -8.68 4.38
CA SER A 41 -0.38 -8.32 5.53
C SER A 41 -1.89 -8.35 5.23
N GLY A 42 -2.28 -8.51 3.97
CA GLY A 42 -3.68 -8.59 3.55
C GLY A 42 -4.05 -7.60 2.44
N GLY A 43 -5.35 -7.35 2.31
CA GLY A 43 -5.91 -6.40 1.35
C GLY A 43 -6.04 -4.99 1.91
N TRP A 44 -5.74 -4.00 1.08
CA TRP A 44 -5.78 -2.58 1.39
C TRP A 44 -6.64 -1.86 0.37
N ILE A 45 -7.71 -1.21 0.81
CA ILE A 45 -8.58 -0.43 -0.07
C ILE A 45 -7.86 0.87 -0.45
N ILE A 46 -7.80 1.18 -1.75
CA ILE A 46 -7.26 2.45 -2.27
C ILE A 46 -8.40 3.34 -2.75
N MET A 47 -9.36 2.76 -3.47
CA MET A 47 -10.54 3.46 -3.97
C MET A 47 -11.66 2.46 -4.11
N GLU A 48 -12.87 2.83 -3.69
CA GLU A 48 -14.04 1.97 -3.76
C GLU A 48 -15.22 2.71 -4.41
N SER A 49 -15.76 2.11 -5.47
CA SER A 49 -16.87 2.68 -6.21
C SER A 49 -18.12 2.81 -5.35
N GLY A 50 -18.68 4.01 -5.29
CA GLY A 50 -19.96 4.29 -4.64
C GLY A 50 -19.90 4.59 -3.14
N SER A 51 -18.79 4.28 -2.44
CA SER A 51 -18.64 4.63 -1.01
C SER A 51 -18.08 6.04 -0.79
N GLY A 52 -17.42 6.60 -1.81
CA GLY A 52 -16.72 7.88 -1.70
C GLY A 52 -15.32 7.76 -1.09
N TYR A 53 -14.91 6.57 -0.65
CA TYR A 53 -13.54 6.34 -0.20
C TYR A 53 -12.57 6.40 -1.37
N LYS A 54 -11.55 7.26 -1.25
CA LYS A 54 -10.50 7.42 -2.23
C LYS A 54 -9.24 7.97 -1.58
N ALA A 55 -8.14 7.24 -1.72
CA ALA A 55 -6.82 7.69 -1.29
C ALA A 55 -6.43 9.00 -1.97
N GLU A 56 -5.70 9.86 -1.26
CA GLU A 56 -4.99 10.97 -1.91
C GLU A 56 -3.90 10.41 -2.84
N GLY A 57 -3.79 10.94 -4.07
CA GLY A 57 -2.73 10.53 -5.01
C GLY A 57 -3.02 9.27 -5.83
N VAL A 58 -4.28 8.86 -5.98
CA VAL A 58 -4.67 7.76 -6.91
C VAL A 58 -4.18 7.98 -8.34
N ASP A 59 -4.08 9.24 -8.77
CA ASP A 59 -3.51 9.66 -10.06
C ASP A 59 -2.01 9.33 -10.21
N ARG A 60 -1.33 8.95 -9.12
CA ARG A 60 0.07 8.47 -9.16
C ARG A 60 0.18 7.01 -9.56
N ILE A 61 -0.93 6.25 -9.62
CA ILE A 61 -0.92 4.91 -10.20
C ILE A 61 -0.71 5.08 -11.71
N PRO A 62 0.43 4.61 -12.27
CA PRO A 62 0.71 4.78 -13.69
C PRO A 62 -0.20 3.86 -14.53
N ASP A 63 -0.15 4.03 -15.85
CA ASP A 63 -0.69 3.03 -16.76
C ASP A 63 0.10 1.71 -16.63
N LEU A 64 -0.46 0.77 -15.86
CA LEU A 64 0.16 -0.52 -15.57
C LEU A 64 0.29 -1.40 -16.82
N THR A 65 -0.46 -1.12 -17.89
CA THR A 65 -0.39 -1.89 -19.13
C THR A 65 0.91 -1.65 -19.92
N THR A 66 1.68 -0.63 -19.53
CA THR A 66 3.03 -0.37 -20.06
C THR A 66 4.09 -1.34 -19.52
N GLY A 67 3.78 -2.08 -18.45
CA GLY A 67 4.62 -3.15 -17.88
C GLY A 67 3.96 -4.52 -17.98
N GLU A 68 4.39 -5.46 -17.13
CA GLU A 68 3.74 -6.76 -17.04
C GLU A 68 2.40 -6.63 -16.27
N TYR A 69 1.31 -6.97 -16.95
CA TYR A 69 -0.07 -6.80 -16.50
C TYR A 69 -0.89 -8.02 -16.89
N VAL A 70 -1.79 -8.46 -16.01
CA VAL A 70 -2.73 -9.55 -16.29
C VAL A 70 -4.12 -8.99 -16.44
N TYR A 71 -4.71 -9.14 -17.63
CA TYR A 71 -6.10 -8.78 -17.88
C TYR A 71 -7.03 -9.84 -17.29
N THR A 72 -8.00 -9.41 -16.48
CA THR A 72 -9.03 -10.28 -15.91
C THR A 72 -10.38 -10.07 -16.58
N HIS A 73 -10.73 -8.83 -16.92
CA HIS A 73 -11.98 -8.50 -17.60
C HIS A 73 -11.90 -7.15 -18.33
N ALA A 74 -12.24 -7.11 -19.62
CA ALA A 74 -12.15 -5.90 -20.44
C ALA A 74 -10.76 -5.22 -20.30
N VAL A 75 -10.70 -3.97 -19.82
CA VAL A 75 -9.45 -3.22 -19.60
C VAL A 75 -8.91 -3.36 -18.16
N HIS A 76 -9.56 -4.17 -17.34
CA HIS A 76 -9.28 -4.37 -15.91
C HIS A 76 -8.41 -5.61 -15.67
N GLY A 77 -7.81 -5.68 -14.48
CA GLY A 77 -6.70 -6.58 -14.20
C GLY A 77 -5.77 -6.08 -13.12
N TYR A 78 -4.62 -6.74 -12.98
CA TYR A 78 -3.65 -6.47 -11.91
C TYR A 78 -2.20 -6.53 -12.39
N ALA A 79 -1.32 -5.90 -11.62
CA ALA A 79 0.13 -6.00 -11.75
C ALA A 79 0.80 -6.21 -10.39
N CYS A 80 2.06 -6.62 -10.40
CA CYS A 80 2.90 -6.60 -9.21
C CYS A 80 3.45 -5.18 -9.00
N ALA A 81 3.40 -4.63 -7.79
CA ALA A 81 3.90 -3.29 -7.48
C ALA A 81 4.43 -3.15 -6.05
N CYS A 82 5.30 -2.17 -5.84
CA CYS A 82 5.60 -1.63 -4.51
C CYS A 82 5.13 -0.18 -4.43
N MET A 83 4.54 0.20 -3.31
CA MET A 83 4.01 1.53 -3.03
C MET A 83 4.58 2.04 -1.71
N ASP A 84 4.92 3.33 -1.68
CA ASP A 84 5.12 4.05 -0.41
C ASP A 84 3.80 4.77 -0.11
N VAL A 85 3.18 4.48 1.04
CA VAL A 85 1.82 4.91 1.37
C VAL A 85 1.69 5.40 2.81
N ASP A 86 0.63 6.17 3.08
CA ASP A 86 0.09 6.33 4.43
C ASP A 86 -1.20 5.49 4.54
N THR A 87 -1.43 4.84 5.68
CA THR A 87 -2.66 4.09 5.96
C THR A 87 -3.60 4.90 6.84
N ASP A 88 -4.88 4.53 6.90
CA ASP A 88 -5.87 5.14 7.81
C ASP A 88 -5.96 4.44 9.18
N GLY A 89 -5.28 3.30 9.34
CA GLY A 89 -5.37 2.47 10.54
C GLY A 89 -6.60 1.56 10.59
N GLU A 90 -7.49 1.63 9.60
CA GLU A 90 -8.75 0.86 9.48
C GLU A 90 -8.71 -0.15 8.32
N GLY A 91 -7.53 -0.36 7.71
CA GLY A 91 -7.34 -1.30 6.60
C GLY A 91 -7.39 -0.65 5.21
N GLY A 92 -7.36 0.68 5.14
CA GLY A 92 -7.28 1.44 3.89
C GLY A 92 -5.98 2.21 3.73
N ILE A 93 -5.66 2.54 2.47
CA ILE A 93 -4.58 3.47 2.11
C ILE A 93 -5.19 4.87 2.02
N SER A 94 -4.74 5.77 2.88
CA SER A 94 -5.21 7.15 2.93
C SER A 94 -4.47 8.07 1.95
N ARG A 95 -3.19 7.76 1.66
CA ARG A 95 -2.37 8.52 0.70
C ARG A 95 -1.35 7.64 -0.01
N ILE A 96 -1.26 7.77 -1.33
CA ILE A 96 -0.22 7.17 -2.16
C ILE A 96 0.90 8.19 -2.35
N ARG A 97 2.13 7.88 -1.95
CA ARG A 97 3.30 8.76 -2.17
C ARG A 97 4.05 8.40 -3.43
N SER A 98 4.21 7.10 -3.69
CA SER A 98 4.88 6.59 -4.90
C SER A 98 4.30 5.23 -5.28
N VAL A 99 4.37 4.89 -6.57
CA VAL A 99 4.02 3.57 -7.10
C VAL A 99 5.14 3.13 -8.03
N ARG A 100 5.60 1.90 -7.87
CA ARG A 100 6.57 1.28 -8.77
C ARG A 100 6.10 -0.11 -9.15
N GLN A 101 5.71 -0.26 -10.42
CA GLN A 101 5.41 -1.56 -10.99
C GLN A 101 6.67 -2.45 -11.00
N LEU A 102 6.47 -3.73 -10.79
CA LEU A 102 7.48 -4.78 -10.76
C LEU A 102 7.14 -5.87 -11.79
N PRO A 103 8.12 -6.71 -12.18
CA PRO A 103 7.81 -7.95 -12.88
C PRO A 103 6.86 -8.83 -12.06
N LEU A 104 5.89 -9.49 -12.70
CA LEU A 104 4.92 -10.40 -12.07
C LEU A 104 5.62 -11.53 -11.32
N SER A 105 6.78 -11.95 -11.82
CA SER A 105 7.61 -12.97 -11.18
C SER A 105 7.92 -12.67 -9.72
N ARG A 106 8.03 -11.39 -9.32
CA ARG A 106 8.28 -11.01 -7.93
C ARG A 106 7.13 -11.42 -7.03
N CYS A 107 5.90 -11.08 -7.40
CA CYS A 107 4.72 -11.44 -6.61
C CYS A 107 4.38 -12.94 -6.74
N ARG A 108 4.56 -13.55 -7.91
CA ARG A 108 4.38 -15.02 -8.10
C ARG A 108 5.34 -15.86 -7.26
N SER A 109 6.56 -15.36 -7.03
CA SER A 109 7.56 -16.04 -6.22
C SER A 109 7.40 -15.83 -4.71
N ASP A 110 6.51 -14.93 -4.29
CA ASP A 110 6.30 -14.60 -2.88
C ASP A 110 5.24 -15.53 -2.27
N PRO A 111 5.62 -16.47 -1.37
CA PRO A 111 4.67 -17.39 -0.75
C PRO A 111 3.59 -16.67 0.08
N ALA A 112 3.89 -15.48 0.61
CA ALA A 112 2.95 -14.71 1.41
C ALA A 112 1.81 -14.10 0.57
N LEU A 113 1.96 -14.07 -0.76
CA LEU A 113 0.96 -13.58 -1.71
C LEU A 113 0.18 -14.71 -2.39
N GLY A 114 0.45 -15.97 -2.02
CA GLY A 114 -0.19 -17.13 -2.63
C GLY A 114 -1.72 -17.13 -2.51
N TRP A 115 -2.26 -16.48 -1.48
CA TRP A 115 -3.72 -16.37 -1.26
C TRP A 115 -4.43 -15.49 -2.29
N PHE A 116 -3.72 -14.60 -2.99
CA PHE A 116 -4.28 -13.80 -4.07
C PHE A 116 -4.45 -14.62 -5.36
N LEU A 117 -3.70 -15.72 -5.51
CA LEU A 117 -3.54 -16.48 -6.75
C LEU A 117 -4.74 -17.34 -7.15
N ASP A 118 -5.84 -17.35 -6.38
CA ASP A 118 -7.12 -17.87 -6.91
C ASP A 118 -7.59 -17.08 -8.15
N LYS A 119 -6.96 -15.93 -8.44
CA LYS A 119 -7.19 -15.09 -9.62
C LYS A 119 -6.05 -15.07 -10.66
N ASP A 120 -4.92 -15.74 -10.43
CA ASP A 120 -3.81 -15.85 -11.40
C ASP A 120 -3.90 -17.23 -12.10
N PRO A 121 -4.30 -17.29 -13.38
CA PRO A 121 -4.47 -18.56 -14.10
C PRO A 121 -3.15 -19.28 -14.38
#